data_AF-A0A8D9G7E3-F1
#
_entry.id   AF-A0A8D9G7E3-F1
#
_cell.length_a   1.000
_cell.length_b   1.000
_cell.length_c   1.000
_cell.angle_alpha   90.00
_cell.angle_beta   90.00
_cell.angle_gamma   90.00
#
_symmetry.space_group_name_H-M   'P 1'
#
loop_
_entity.id
_entity.type
_entity.pdbx_description
1 polymer ?
#
loop_
_entity_poly.entity_id
_entity_poly.type
_entity_poly.pdbx_seq_one_letter_code
_entity_poly.pdbx_strand_id
1 'polypeptide(L)'
;MHAEYLRYESPYQQNDSILREYRAEEINLLMGKLEKASSSSSPVNLSKLFISFSNDVITRVVLGKKYSTEGGEYISQSVVRKFTEGAPRQLSDVVKVHGYDIAAGTQVLINIWAIQRDVSAWGQDAEELRPGRHLDTVVDLQGQNLKFIPFGSGRRQCPGSGYVVALVEVTLANLV
;
A
#
# COMPACT_ATOMS: atom_id res chain seq x y z
N MET A 1 -21.52 -14.71 12.86
CA MET A 1 -20.15 -14.75 13.43
C MET A 1 -19.30 -13.75 12.64
N HIS A 2 -19.79 -12.54 12.37
CA HIS A 2 -19.85 -11.34 13.24
C HIS A 2 -18.47 -10.79 13.64
N ALA A 3 -17.88 -10.04 12.70
CA ALA A 3 -17.57 -8.62 12.87
C ALA A 3 -16.75 -8.17 14.11
N GLU A 4 -15.67 -8.87 14.46
CA GLU A 4 -14.69 -8.36 15.46
C GLU A 4 -13.26 -8.15 14.93
N TYR A 5 -12.99 -8.40 13.64
CA TYR A 5 -11.65 -8.19 13.05
C TYR A 5 -11.26 -6.73 12.77
N LEU A 6 -12.14 -5.76 13.05
CA LEU A 6 -11.96 -4.36 12.69
C LEU A 6 -11.84 -3.47 13.93
N ARG A 7 -10.66 -3.45 14.55
CA ARG A 7 -10.22 -2.32 15.38
C ARG A 7 -8.78 -1.94 15.09
N TYR A 8 -8.50 -1.70 13.81
CA TYR A 8 -7.40 -0.80 13.46
C TYR A 8 -7.96 0.61 13.38
N GLU A 9 -7.96 1.31 14.51
CA GLU A 9 -8.27 2.74 14.56
C GLU A 9 -7.01 3.52 14.16
N SER A 10 -6.91 3.84 12.87
CA SER A 10 -5.89 4.75 12.37
C SER A 10 -6.10 6.13 12.99
N PRO A 11 -5.06 6.80 13.55
CA PRO A 11 -5.17 8.16 14.06
C PRO A 11 -5.57 9.22 12.99
N TYR A 12 -5.75 8.80 11.73
CA TYR A 12 -6.24 9.61 10.62
C TYR A 12 -7.74 9.43 10.32
N GLN A 13 -8.52 8.81 11.22
CA GLN A 13 -9.96 8.56 11.06
C GLN A 13 -10.86 9.81 10.98
N GLN A 14 -10.34 11.02 11.19
CA GLN A 14 -11.15 12.25 11.23
C GLN A 14 -11.74 12.68 9.86
N ASN A 15 -11.33 12.05 8.74
CA ASN A 15 -11.82 12.31 7.37
C ASN A 15 -12.47 11.07 6.70
N ASP A 16 -13.06 10.16 7.49
CA ASP A 16 -13.50 8.85 7.00
C ASP A 16 -14.67 8.90 5.99
N SER A 17 -15.59 9.89 6.09
CA SER A 17 -16.75 9.97 5.18
C SER A 17 -16.36 10.25 3.72
N ILE A 18 -15.56 11.30 3.47
CA ILE A 18 -15.13 11.70 2.13
C ILE A 18 -14.26 10.60 1.50
N LEU A 19 -13.37 9.99 2.29
CA LEU A 19 -12.51 8.91 1.82
C LEU A 19 -13.33 7.66 1.46
N ARG A 20 -14.39 7.35 2.22
CA ARG A 20 -15.33 6.26 1.87
C ARG A 20 -16.07 6.56 0.57
N GLU A 21 -16.56 7.78 0.39
CA GLU A 21 -17.24 8.20 -0.85
C GLU A 21 -16.33 8.05 -2.06
N TYR A 22 -15.09 8.52 -1.96
CA TYR A 22 -14.11 8.36 -3.04
C TYR A 22 -13.82 6.89 -3.34
N ARG A 23 -13.62 6.04 -2.32
CA ARG A 23 -13.45 4.60 -2.55
C ARG A 23 -14.65 3.98 -3.25
N ALA A 24 -15.86 4.28 -2.79
CA ALA A 24 -17.08 3.73 -3.36
C ALA A 24 -17.27 4.17 -4.82
N GLU A 25 -17.03 5.44 -5.13
CA GLU A 25 -17.12 5.94 -6.51
C GLU A 25 -16.12 5.24 -7.43
N GLU A 26 -14.84 5.13 -7.03
CA GLU A 26 -13.82 4.48 -7.88
C GLU A 26 -14.09 2.98 -8.05
N ILE A 27 -14.57 2.30 -7.01
CA ILE A 27 -14.90 0.87 -7.09
C ILE A 27 -16.10 0.66 -8.01
N ASN A 28 -17.13 1.49 -7.93
CA ASN A 28 -18.27 1.42 -8.86
C ASN A 28 -17.83 1.64 -10.31
N LEU A 29 -16.89 2.55 -10.56
CA LEU A 29 -16.33 2.78 -11.90
C LEU A 29 -15.50 1.58 -12.38
N LEU A 30 -14.73 0.95 -11.49
CA LEU A 30 -13.99 -0.27 -11.78
C LEU A 30 -14.94 -1.42 -12.15
N MET A 31 -15.97 -1.65 -11.33
CA MET A 31 -16.96 -2.70 -11.53
C MET A 31 -17.76 -2.48 -12.81
N GLY A 32 -18.22 -1.25 -13.09
CA GLY A 32 -18.92 -0.94 -14.33
C GLY A 32 -18.08 -1.19 -15.59
N LYS A 33 -16.76 -0.94 -15.55
CA LYS A 33 -15.84 -1.29 -16.65
C LYS A 33 -15.75 -2.81 -16.84
N LEU A 34 -15.68 -3.57 -15.75
CA LEU A 34 -15.63 -5.03 -15.77
C LEU A 34 -16.94 -5.64 -16.27
N GLU A 35 -18.09 -5.16 -15.79
CA GLU A 35 -19.42 -5.60 -16.23
C GLU A 35 -19.63 -5.33 -17.72
N LYS A 36 -19.26 -4.13 -18.18
CA LYS A 36 -19.33 -3.79 -19.61
C LYS A 36 -18.47 -4.73 -20.45
N ALA A 37 -17.23 -4.97 -20.03
CA ALA A 37 -16.32 -5.84 -20.74
C ALA A 37 -16.76 -7.32 -20.73
N SER A 38 -17.34 -7.77 -19.61
CA SER A 38 -17.96 -9.09 -19.47
C SER A 38 -19.16 -9.23 -20.41
N SER A 39 -20.04 -8.22 -20.44
CA SER A 39 -21.21 -8.20 -21.33
C SER A 39 -20.83 -8.21 -22.82
N SER A 40 -19.71 -7.57 -23.17
CA SER A 40 -19.18 -7.57 -24.54
C SER A 40 -18.24 -8.75 -24.85
N SER A 41 -18.03 -9.68 -23.92
CA SER A 41 -17.06 -10.79 -24.03
C SER A 41 -15.66 -10.33 -24.47
N SER A 42 -15.27 -9.11 -24.10
CA SER A 42 -14.00 -8.51 -24.50
C SER A 42 -12.93 -8.82 -23.43
N PRO A 43 -11.72 -9.24 -23.81
CA PRO A 43 -10.65 -9.47 -22.84
C PRO A 43 -10.27 -8.18 -22.12
N VAL A 44 -10.04 -8.28 -20.80
CA VAL A 44 -9.63 -7.16 -19.94
C VAL A 44 -8.21 -7.36 -19.44
N ASN A 45 -7.38 -6.33 -19.57
CA ASN A 45 -6.07 -6.30 -18.93
C ASN A 45 -6.23 -5.77 -17.49
N LEU A 46 -6.32 -6.68 -16.53
CA LEU A 46 -6.53 -6.34 -15.12
C LEU A 46 -5.37 -5.53 -14.53
N SER A 47 -4.12 -5.79 -14.93
CA SER A 47 -2.97 -5.02 -14.44
C SER A 47 -3.09 -3.54 -14.79
N LYS A 48 -3.42 -3.22 -16.04
CA LYS A 48 -3.66 -1.85 -16.48
C LYS A 48 -4.85 -1.22 -15.76
N LEU A 49 -5.92 -1.99 -15.57
CA LEU A 49 -7.13 -1.51 -14.92
C LEU A 49 -6.90 -1.17 -13.43
N PHE A 50 -6.21 -2.05 -12.69
CA PHE A 50 -5.87 -1.82 -11.29
C PHE A 50 -4.85 -0.69 -11.10
N ILE A 51 -3.89 -0.54 -12.00
CA ILE A 51 -2.96 0.60 -11.99
C ILE A 51 -3.75 1.90 -12.19
N SER A 52 -4.63 1.98 -13.19
CA SER A 52 -5.48 3.15 -13.43
C SER A 52 -6.37 3.47 -12.21
N PHE A 53 -7.03 2.47 -11.65
CA PHE A 53 -7.87 2.60 -10.47
C PHE A 53 -7.08 3.13 -9.26
N SER A 54 -5.93 2.52 -8.97
CA SER A 54 -5.07 2.93 -7.85
C SER A 54 -4.57 4.37 -8.04
N ASN A 55 -4.19 4.74 -9.26
CA ASN A 55 -3.78 6.10 -9.59
C ASN A 55 -4.91 7.12 -9.39
N ASP A 56 -6.12 6.82 -9.87
CA ASP A 56 -7.27 7.72 -9.74
C ASP A 56 -7.63 7.93 -8.28
N VAL A 57 -7.62 6.85 -7.49
CA VAL A 57 -7.78 6.91 -6.05
C VAL A 57 -6.70 7.78 -5.39
N ILE A 58 -5.41 7.51 -5.64
CA ILE A 58 -4.29 8.23 -5.01
C ILE A 58 -4.29 9.70 -5.42
N THR A 59 -4.43 10.01 -6.70
CA THR A 59 -4.41 11.39 -7.20
C THR A 59 -5.59 12.19 -6.68
N ARG A 60 -6.76 11.58 -6.53
CA ARG A 60 -7.91 12.24 -5.93
C ARG A 60 -7.70 12.52 -4.44
N VAL A 61 -7.16 11.57 -3.69
CA VAL A 61 -6.89 11.74 -2.24
C VAL A 61 -5.78 12.76 -1.99
N VAL A 62 -4.71 12.74 -2.79
CA VAL A 62 -3.51 13.57 -2.58
C VAL A 62 -3.64 14.95 -3.23
N LEU A 63 -4.20 15.02 -4.44
CA LEU A 63 -4.24 16.24 -5.27
C LEU A 63 -5.65 16.81 -5.45
N GLY A 64 -6.68 16.10 -4.97
CA GLY A 64 -8.08 16.52 -5.12
C GLY A 64 -8.64 16.38 -6.54
N LYS A 65 -7.94 15.71 -7.48
CA LYS A 65 -8.32 15.59 -8.89
C LYS A 65 -7.96 14.24 -9.49
N LYS A 66 -8.72 13.83 -10.52
CA LYS A 66 -8.46 12.63 -11.37
C LYS A 66 -7.59 13.01 -12.57
N TYR A 67 -6.74 12.09 -13.03
CA TYR A 67 -5.84 12.31 -14.18
C TYR A 67 -5.93 11.24 -15.27
N SER A 68 -6.81 10.23 -15.13
CA SER A 68 -7.00 9.16 -16.12
C SER A 68 -7.55 9.62 -17.48
N THR A 69 -7.99 10.88 -17.62
CA THR A 69 -8.54 11.43 -18.86
C THR A 69 -7.55 12.26 -19.69
N GLU A 70 -6.40 12.67 -19.14
CA GLU A 70 -5.44 13.56 -19.82
C GLU A 70 -3.99 13.09 -19.61
N GLY A 71 -3.49 12.19 -20.45
CA GLY A 71 -2.05 11.83 -20.49
C GLY A 71 -1.46 11.22 -19.19
N GLY A 72 -2.30 10.70 -18.29
CA GLY A 72 -1.94 10.28 -16.92
C GLY A 72 -0.95 9.11 -16.78
N GLU A 73 -0.57 8.43 -17.87
CA GLU A 73 0.39 7.32 -17.84
C GLU A 73 1.81 7.78 -17.43
N TYR A 74 2.21 9.00 -17.83
CA TYR A 74 3.54 9.56 -17.54
C TYR A 74 3.62 10.16 -16.11
N ILE A 75 2.53 10.77 -15.64
CA ILE A 75 2.42 11.27 -14.27
C ILE A 75 2.41 10.08 -13.30
N SER A 76 1.70 9.00 -13.63
CA SER A 76 1.71 7.78 -12.82
C SER A 76 3.12 7.21 -12.65
N GLN A 77 3.91 7.01 -13.72
CA GLN A 77 5.24 6.40 -13.54
C GLN A 77 6.21 7.27 -12.71
N SER A 78 6.20 8.59 -12.91
CA SER A 78 7.09 9.50 -12.17
C SER A 78 6.66 9.68 -10.71
N VAL A 79 5.36 9.67 -10.44
CA VAL A 79 4.77 9.74 -9.10
C VAL A 79 4.93 8.41 -8.37
N VAL A 80 4.60 7.29 -9.03
CA VAL A 80 4.79 5.93 -8.50
C VAL A 80 6.26 5.71 -8.17
N ARG A 81 7.21 6.03 -9.06
CA ARG A 81 8.65 5.88 -8.78
C ARG A 81 9.08 6.66 -7.54
N LYS A 82 8.59 7.89 -7.36
CA LYS A 82 8.85 8.69 -6.14
C LYS A 82 8.19 8.12 -4.88
N PHE A 83 7.16 7.29 -5.02
CA PHE A 83 6.45 6.65 -3.91
C PHE A 83 6.93 5.21 -3.62
N THR A 84 7.41 4.46 -4.62
CA THR A 84 7.91 3.07 -4.49
C THR A 84 9.37 3.00 -4.09
N GLU A 85 10.19 3.97 -4.51
CA GLU A 85 11.50 4.19 -3.90
C GLU A 85 11.24 4.81 -2.53
N GLY A 86 11.08 3.98 -1.49
CA GLY A 86 10.84 4.44 -0.12
C GLY A 86 11.81 5.56 0.23
N ALA A 87 11.27 6.72 0.64
CA ALA A 87 12.07 7.93 0.78
C ALA A 87 13.30 7.65 1.65
N PRO A 88 14.54 7.92 1.14
CA PRO A 88 15.75 7.65 1.89
C PRO A 88 15.70 8.37 3.22
N ARG A 89 16.17 7.69 4.27
CA ARG A 89 16.33 8.32 5.57
C ARG A 89 17.67 9.02 5.61
N GLN A 90 17.78 10.05 6.43
CA GLN A 90 19.05 10.69 6.72
C GLN A 90 19.28 10.64 8.22
N LEU A 91 20.49 10.26 8.63
CA LEU A 91 20.87 10.28 10.03
C LEU A 91 20.95 11.73 10.53
N SER A 92 20.30 12.04 11.65
CA SER A 92 20.39 13.35 12.29
C SER A 92 21.69 13.53 13.06
N ASP A 93 22.22 12.43 13.59
CA ASP A 93 23.37 12.39 14.48
C ASP A 93 24.26 11.20 14.15
N VAL A 94 25.46 11.17 14.72
CA VAL A 94 26.36 10.01 14.61
C VAL A 94 25.73 8.81 15.31
N VAL A 95 25.68 7.66 14.65
CA VAL A 95 25.11 6.42 15.19
C VAL A 95 26.08 5.27 15.00
N LYS A 96 26.19 4.40 16.01
CA LYS A 96 26.96 3.16 15.93
C LYS A 96 26.12 2.00 15.42
N VAL A 97 26.54 1.37 14.33
CA VAL A 97 25.88 0.20 13.74
C VAL A 97 26.91 -0.92 13.56
N HIS A 98 26.67 -2.08 14.17
CA HIS A 98 27.61 -3.23 14.13
C HIS A 98 29.06 -2.87 14.50
N GLY A 99 29.25 -1.90 15.41
CA GLY A 99 30.56 -1.44 15.85
C GLY A 99 31.18 -0.31 15.02
N TYR A 100 30.57 0.05 13.89
CA TYR A 100 31.00 1.15 13.03
C TYR A 100 30.27 2.45 13.37
N ASP A 101 31.01 3.56 13.43
CA ASP A 101 30.42 4.89 13.57
C ASP A 101 30.00 5.42 12.19
N ILE A 102 28.70 5.68 12.03
CA ILE A 102 28.13 6.26 10.82
C ILE A 102 27.85 7.74 11.08
N ALA A 103 28.38 8.61 10.23
CA ALA A 103 28.27 10.05 10.40
C ALA A 103 26.82 10.56 10.27
N ALA A 104 26.53 11.67 10.95
CA ALA A 104 25.33 12.46 10.68
C ALA A 104 25.30 12.88 9.20
N GLY A 105 24.11 12.97 8.61
CA GLY A 105 23.93 13.32 7.21
C GLY A 105 24.04 12.14 6.23
N THR A 106 24.50 10.96 6.66
CA THR A 106 24.50 9.75 5.83
C THR A 106 23.07 9.35 5.45
N GLN A 107 22.85 9.10 4.14
CA GLN A 107 21.61 8.55 3.63
C GLN A 107 21.53 7.04 3.91
N VAL A 108 20.37 6.58 4.37
CA VAL A 108 20.08 5.19 4.70
C VAL A 108 18.92 4.71 3.84
N LEU A 109 19.18 3.66 3.07
CA LEU A 109 18.18 2.93 2.30
C LEU A 109 17.82 1.65 3.05
N ILE A 110 16.54 1.50 3.40
CA ILE A 110 16.03 0.31 4.06
C ILE A 110 15.53 -0.65 3.00
N ASN A 111 16.16 -1.82 2.87
CA ASN A 111 15.73 -2.85 1.94
C ASN A 111 14.54 -3.64 2.52
N ILE A 112 13.34 -3.05 2.44
CA ILE A 112 12.10 -3.68 2.91
C ILE A 112 11.86 -5.01 2.19
N TRP A 113 12.18 -5.08 0.89
CA TRP A 113 12.02 -6.30 0.09
C TRP A 113 12.80 -7.48 0.67
N ALA A 114 14.06 -7.26 1.09
CA ALA A 114 14.90 -8.27 1.71
C ALA A 114 14.43 -8.62 3.12
N ILE A 115 14.04 -7.64 3.94
CA ILE A 115 13.53 -7.87 5.30
C ILE A 115 12.28 -8.77 5.28
N GLN A 116 11.35 -8.49 4.35
CA GLN A 116 10.10 -9.25 4.23
C GLN A 116 10.26 -10.64 3.58
N ARG A 117 11.50 -11.02 3.22
CA ARG A 117 11.88 -12.32 2.67
C ARG A 117 13.01 -12.99 3.46
N ASP A 118 13.37 -12.43 4.61
CA ASP A 118 14.44 -12.97 5.42
C ASP A 118 14.02 -14.34 6.01
N VAL A 119 14.72 -15.39 5.58
CA VAL A 119 14.53 -16.77 6.05
C VAL A 119 14.70 -16.88 7.57
N SER A 120 15.55 -16.06 8.19
CA SER A 120 15.72 -16.05 9.65
C SER A 120 14.48 -15.51 10.38
N ALA A 121 13.74 -14.61 9.73
CA ALA A 121 12.53 -14.02 10.26
C ALA A 121 11.27 -14.84 9.94
N TRP A 122 11.19 -15.36 8.70
CA TRP A 122 9.99 -15.95 8.09
C TRP A 122 10.04 -17.48 7.93
N GLY A 123 11.20 -18.12 8.12
CA GLY A 123 11.40 -19.55 7.94
C GLY A 123 11.74 -19.93 6.49
N GLN A 124 11.83 -21.23 6.23
CA GLN A 124 12.27 -21.75 4.93
C GLN A 124 11.30 -21.41 3.78
N ASP A 125 10.05 -21.10 4.11
CA ASP A 125 9.01 -20.72 3.15
C ASP A 125 8.95 -19.20 2.89
N ALA A 126 10.00 -18.42 3.24
CA ALA A 126 10.00 -16.96 3.14
C ALA A 126 9.75 -16.41 1.72
N GLU A 127 10.13 -17.16 0.69
CA GLU A 127 9.91 -16.80 -0.72
C GLU A 127 8.58 -17.31 -1.29
N GLU A 128 7.83 -18.11 -0.51
CA GLU A 128 6.58 -18.70 -0.96
C GLU A 128 5.39 -17.74 -0.79
N LEU A 129 4.58 -17.61 -1.84
CA LEU A 129 3.27 -16.96 -1.77
C LEU A 129 2.32 -17.85 -0.97
N ARG A 130 2.19 -17.57 0.32
CA ARG A 130 1.31 -18.31 1.24
C ARG A 130 0.24 -17.39 1.83
N PRO A 131 -0.92 -17.22 1.17
CA PRO A 131 -2.00 -16.35 1.66
C PRO A 131 -2.47 -16.72 3.07
N GLY A 132 -2.42 -18.01 3.41
CA GLY A 132 -2.79 -18.53 4.73
C GLY A 132 -1.86 -18.17 5.88
N ARG A 133 -0.70 -17.53 5.63
CA ARG A 133 0.33 -17.25 6.65
C ARG A 133 -0.17 -16.44 7.83
N HIS A 134 -1.18 -15.60 7.61
CA HIS A 134 -1.68 -14.64 8.59
C HIS A 134 -3.15 -14.80 8.97
N LEU A 135 -3.83 -15.87 8.53
CA LEU A 135 -5.26 -16.04 8.77
C LEU A 135 -5.62 -16.05 10.27
N ASP A 136 -4.81 -16.73 11.07
CA ASP A 136 -5.04 -16.91 12.52
C ASP A 136 -4.18 -15.96 13.37
N THR A 137 -3.56 -14.95 12.77
CA THR A 137 -2.66 -14.02 13.47
C THR A 137 -3.14 -12.59 13.35
N VAL A 138 -2.97 -11.79 14.40
CA VAL A 138 -3.14 -10.34 14.31
C VAL A 138 -1.92 -9.76 13.61
N VAL A 139 -2.12 -9.20 12.41
CA VAL A 139 -1.07 -8.55 11.64
C VAL A 139 -0.87 -7.12 12.14
N ASP A 140 0.36 -6.79 12.53
CA ASP A 140 0.71 -5.43 12.89
C ASP A 140 1.00 -4.58 11.65
N LEU A 141 0.12 -3.61 11.39
CA LEU A 141 0.27 -2.63 10.32
C LEU A 141 0.82 -1.28 10.81
N GLN A 142 1.08 -1.14 12.12
CA GLN A 142 1.71 0.04 12.73
C GLN A 142 3.25 -0.02 12.66
N GLY A 143 3.82 -1.09 12.09
CA GLY A 143 5.25 -1.22 11.86
C GLY A 143 6.08 -1.37 13.14
N GLN A 144 5.48 -1.86 14.23
CA GLN A 144 6.18 -2.22 15.46
C GLN A 144 6.84 -3.60 15.33
N ASN A 145 6.23 -4.51 14.57
CA ASN A 145 6.82 -5.78 14.18
C ASN A 145 7.72 -5.62 12.93
N LEU A 146 9.02 -5.53 13.14
CA LEU A 146 10.00 -5.33 12.06
C LEU A 146 10.10 -6.50 11.07
N LYS A 147 9.54 -7.68 11.38
CA LYS A 147 9.44 -8.78 10.40
C LYS A 147 8.50 -8.41 9.25
N PHE A 148 7.46 -7.61 9.52
CA PHE A 148 6.41 -7.27 8.57
C PHE A 148 6.15 -5.76 8.54
N ILE A 149 6.82 -5.05 7.64
CA ILE A 149 6.74 -3.58 7.49
C ILE A 149 6.34 -3.15 6.07
N PRO A 150 5.18 -3.60 5.54
CA PRO A 150 4.77 -3.33 4.15
C PRO A 150 4.57 -1.83 3.86
N PHE A 151 4.31 -1.05 4.91
CA PHE A 151 4.12 0.39 4.85
C PHE A 151 5.27 1.17 5.53
N GLY A 152 6.40 0.51 5.78
CA GLY A 152 7.51 1.04 6.56
C GLY A 152 7.27 1.01 8.07
N SER A 153 8.08 1.76 8.82
CA SER A 153 8.05 1.83 10.29
C SER A 153 8.55 3.18 10.82
N GLY A 154 8.18 3.52 12.06
CA GLY A 154 8.62 4.70 12.79
C GLY A 154 8.05 6.02 12.25
N ARG A 155 8.69 7.15 12.59
CA ARG A 155 8.18 8.52 12.29
C ARG A 155 7.94 8.86 10.81
N ARG A 156 8.40 8.03 9.88
CA ARG A 156 8.26 8.20 8.43
C ARG A 156 7.53 7.02 7.78
N GLN A 157 6.79 6.24 8.58
CA GLN A 157 5.87 5.24 8.07
C GLN A 157 4.84 5.89 7.13
N CYS A 158 4.37 5.13 6.14
CA CYS A 158 3.40 5.61 5.17
C CYS A 158 2.11 6.09 5.89
N PRO A 159 1.75 7.38 5.78
CA PRO A 159 0.53 7.89 6.40
C PRO A 159 -0.74 7.35 5.71
N GLY A 160 -0.62 6.81 4.50
CA GLY A 160 -1.74 6.24 3.74
C GLY A 160 -2.04 4.76 4.01
N SER A 161 -1.35 4.10 4.95
CA SER A 161 -1.48 2.66 5.21
C SER A 161 -2.91 2.22 5.46
N GLY A 162 -3.61 2.87 6.40
CA GLY A 162 -5.00 2.53 6.74
C GLY A 162 -5.97 2.73 5.57
N TYR A 163 -5.74 3.75 4.74
CA TYR A 163 -6.57 4.00 3.56
C TYR A 163 -6.37 2.92 2.49
N VAL A 164 -5.12 2.54 2.21
CA VAL A 164 -4.79 1.51 1.21
C VAL A 164 -5.31 0.13 1.64
N VAL A 165 -5.22 -0.22 2.92
CA VAL A 165 -5.76 -1.49 3.44
C VAL A 165 -7.27 -1.56 3.22
N ALA A 166 -8.01 -0.52 3.63
CA ALA A 166 -9.45 -0.46 3.40
C ALA A 166 -9.82 -0.47 1.89
N LEU A 167 -9.00 0.16 1.04
CA LEU A 167 -9.21 0.13 -0.41
C LEU A 167 -9.05 -1.29 -0.98
N VAL A 168 -7.99 -2.00 -0.59
CA VAL A 168 -7.73 -3.38 -1.05
C VAL A 168 -8.85 -4.30 -0.58
N GLU A 169 -9.26 -4.20 0.69
CA GLU A 169 -10.35 -5.00 1.26
C GLU A 169 -11.66 -4.83 0.49
N VAL A 170 -12.12 -3.59 0.31
CA VAL A 170 -13.39 -3.34 -0.39
C VAL A 170 -13.27 -3.70 -1.87
N THR A 171 -12.12 -3.46 -2.51
CA THR A 171 -11.91 -3.86 -3.91
C THR A 171 -12.01 -5.37 -4.07
N LEU A 172 -11.31 -6.14 -3.22
CA LEU A 172 -11.38 -7.60 -3.25
C LEU A 172 -12.79 -8.10 -2.98
N ALA A 173 -13.50 -7.54 -2.01
CA ALA A 173 -14.86 -7.93 -1.66
C ALA A 173 -15.89 -7.72 -2.79
N ASN A 174 -15.61 -6.83 -3.76
CA ASN A 174 -16.47 -6.60 -4.93
C ASN A 174 -16.06 -7.44 -6.15
N LEU A 175 -14.85 -8.02 -6.16
CA LEU A 175 -14.33 -8.80 -7.28
C LEU A 175 -14.63 -10.30 -7.21
N VAL A 176 -14.92 -10.82 -6.01
CA VAL A 176 -15.32 -12.21 -5.76
C VAL A 176 -16.83 -12.38 -5.75
#